data_AF-A0AA39QYH4-F1
#
_entry.id   AF-A0AA39QYH4-F1
#
_cell.length_a   1.000
_cell.length_b   1.000
_cell.length_c   1.000
_cell.angle_alpha   90.00
_cell.angle_beta   90.00
_cell.angle_gamma   90.00
#
_symmetry.space_group_name_H-M   'P 1'
#
loop_
_entity.id
_entity.type
_entity.pdbx_description
1 polymer ?
#
loop_
_entity_poly.entity_id
_entity_poly.type
_entity_poly.pdbx_seq_one_letter_code
_entity_poly.pdbx_strand_id
1 'polypeptide(L)'
;MASIGRFALAAASATQETTLALASLKFNFSLVKIEPPVAYSRFGSALSTKRKREAENGSTHVTARKLGALFADDVPQIPNLSHAYGLRVSEIAENPKFNPRGSVSNGPLADHIGADGTSIWAAATSGRGAMAVHLLACLLARVWTAAEAISIWSEVVAARKAVLQSRLQEDNFHIGLVTASQIEVNRDQLLEWDASARAWLRTADSAMRT
;
A
#
# COMPACT_ATOMS: atom_id res chain seq x y z
N MET A 1 -26.05 -47.91 -19.42
CA MET A 1 -25.34 -46.66 -19.77
C MET A 1 -25.37 -45.70 -18.57
N ALA A 2 -24.44 -45.79 -17.62
CA ALA A 2 -24.49 -44.98 -16.39
C ALA A 2 -23.11 -44.60 -15.79
N SER A 3 -22.00 -44.76 -16.53
CA SER A 3 -20.65 -44.48 -16.00
C SER A 3 -20.11 -43.08 -16.37
N ILE A 4 -20.56 -42.48 -17.47
CA ILE A 4 -20.07 -41.17 -17.94
C ILE A 4 -20.50 -40.02 -17.01
N GLY A 5 -21.68 -40.12 -16.40
CA GLY A 5 -22.17 -39.10 -15.47
C GLY A 5 -21.37 -39.00 -14.17
N ARG A 6 -20.82 -40.12 -13.64
CA ARG A 6 -20.05 -40.11 -12.38
C ARG A 6 -18.69 -39.43 -12.53
N PHE A 7 -18.05 -39.51 -13.70
CA PHE A 7 -16.77 -38.81 -13.94
C PHE A 7 -16.96 -37.31 -14.12
N ALA A 8 -18.03 -36.87 -14.80
CA ALA A 8 -18.35 -35.44 -14.92
C ALA A 8 -18.70 -34.82 -13.55
N LEU A 9 -19.44 -35.54 -12.71
CA LEU A 9 -19.72 -35.13 -11.33
C LEU A 9 -18.47 -35.11 -10.45
N ALA A 10 -17.56 -36.09 -10.57
CA ALA A 10 -16.31 -36.11 -9.82
C ALA A 10 -15.35 -34.98 -10.26
N ALA A 11 -15.28 -34.67 -11.57
CA ALA A 11 -14.51 -33.53 -12.07
C ALA A 11 -15.11 -32.21 -11.60
N ALA A 12 -16.43 -32.02 -11.71
CA ALA A 12 -17.10 -30.82 -11.20
C ALA A 12 -16.91 -30.65 -9.68
N SER A 13 -17.02 -31.73 -8.91
CA SER A 13 -16.79 -31.74 -7.46
C SER A 13 -15.33 -31.44 -7.10
N ALA A 14 -14.36 -32.04 -7.80
CA ALA A 14 -12.94 -31.75 -7.60
C ALA A 14 -12.58 -30.30 -7.97
N THR A 15 -13.21 -29.75 -9.00
CA THR A 15 -13.05 -28.35 -9.40
C THR A 15 -13.65 -27.41 -8.36
N GLN A 16 -14.81 -27.77 -7.78
CA GLN A 16 -15.44 -27.00 -6.69
C GLN A 16 -14.64 -27.06 -5.39
N GLU A 17 -14.14 -28.24 -4.99
CA GLU A 17 -13.33 -28.40 -3.77
C GLU A 17 -11.98 -27.68 -3.89
N THR A 18 -11.31 -27.74 -5.05
CA THR A 18 -10.08 -26.97 -5.29
C THR A 18 -10.36 -25.46 -5.33
N THR A 19 -11.49 -25.03 -5.88
CA THR A 19 -11.93 -23.63 -5.88
C THR A 19 -12.19 -23.11 -4.47
N LEU A 20 -12.87 -23.88 -3.62
CA LEU A 20 -13.13 -23.53 -2.22
C LEU A 20 -11.84 -23.54 -1.39
N ALA A 21 -10.95 -24.50 -1.62
CA ALA A 21 -9.66 -24.59 -0.96
C ALA A 21 -8.72 -23.43 -1.36
N LEU A 22 -8.66 -23.05 -2.64
CA LEU A 22 -7.88 -21.89 -3.10
C LEU A 22 -8.52 -20.55 -2.69
N ALA A 23 -9.86 -20.44 -2.65
CA ALA A 23 -10.53 -19.26 -2.12
C ALA A 23 -10.25 -19.04 -0.62
N SER A 24 -9.91 -20.12 0.11
CA SER A 24 -9.54 -20.04 1.53
C SER A 24 -8.07 -19.64 1.80
N LEU A 25 -7.24 -19.49 0.76
CA LEU A 25 -5.87 -18.97 0.90
C LEU A 25 -5.91 -17.48 1.28
N LYS A 26 -5.97 -17.21 2.58
CA LYS A 26 -5.74 -15.88 3.13
C LYS A 26 -4.29 -15.47 2.85
N PHE A 27 -4.08 -14.71 1.77
CA PHE A 27 -2.76 -14.22 1.41
C PHE A 27 -2.21 -13.32 2.53
N ASN A 28 -1.08 -13.71 3.13
CA ASN A 28 -0.47 -12.91 4.17
C ASN A 28 0.41 -11.81 3.56
N PHE A 29 -0.16 -10.61 3.47
CA PHE A 29 0.51 -9.43 2.94
C PHE A 29 1.72 -8.96 3.78
N SER A 30 1.91 -9.45 5.00
CA SER A 30 3.08 -9.08 5.83
C SER A 30 4.38 -9.76 5.40
N LEU A 31 4.32 -10.79 4.55
CA LEU A 31 5.48 -11.63 4.22
C LEU A 31 6.21 -11.22 2.94
N VAL A 32 5.61 -10.36 2.11
CA VAL A 32 6.17 -9.99 0.81
C VAL A 32 6.81 -8.62 0.88
N LYS A 33 8.14 -8.61 0.91
CA LYS A 33 8.98 -7.41 0.80
C LYS A 33 9.66 -7.38 -0.55
N ILE A 34 9.63 -6.22 -1.18
CA ILE A 34 10.28 -5.96 -2.46
C ILE A 34 11.40 -4.97 -2.22
N GLU A 35 12.53 -5.17 -2.90
CA GLU A 35 13.63 -4.21 -2.86
C GLU A 35 13.16 -2.84 -3.38
N PRO A 36 13.32 -1.75 -2.59
CA PRO A 36 12.86 -0.43 -2.99
C PRO A 36 13.68 0.08 -4.19
N PRO A 37 13.08 0.89 -5.10
CA PRO A 37 13.83 1.46 -6.21
C PRO A 37 15.00 2.32 -5.72
N VAL A 38 16.11 2.31 -6.47
CA VAL A 38 17.37 3.03 -6.10
C VAL A 38 17.14 4.50 -5.76
N ALA A 39 16.17 5.16 -6.41
CA ALA A 39 15.80 6.54 -6.13
C ALA A 39 15.37 6.80 -4.67
N TYR A 40 14.94 5.78 -3.93
CA TYR A 40 14.49 5.86 -2.53
C TYR A 40 15.55 5.37 -1.52
N SER A 41 16.71 4.86 -1.97
CA SER A 41 17.74 4.30 -1.08
C SER A 41 18.18 5.26 0.02
N ARG A 42 18.41 6.53 -0.36
CA ARG A 42 18.78 7.61 0.55
C ARG A 42 17.63 7.99 1.49
N PHE A 43 16.41 8.09 0.97
CA PHE A 43 15.21 8.27 1.79
C PHE A 43 15.08 7.21 2.90
N GLY A 44 15.16 5.93 2.57
CA GLY A 44 15.07 4.84 3.56
C GLY A 44 16.22 4.79 4.57
N SER A 45 17.34 5.45 4.28
CA SER A 45 18.47 5.61 5.21
C SER A 45 18.34 6.85 6.10
N ALA A 46 17.54 7.83 5.68
CA ALA A 46 17.27 9.06 6.41
C ALA A 46 16.11 8.94 7.41
N LEU A 47 15.24 7.94 7.26
CA LEU A 47 14.15 7.68 8.21
C LEU A 47 14.66 7.24 9.58
N SER A 48 13.92 7.61 10.62
CA SER A 48 14.18 7.08 11.97
C SER A 48 13.99 5.56 12.01
N THR A 49 14.70 4.89 12.91
CA THR A 49 14.63 3.42 13.09
C THR A 49 13.19 2.95 13.31
N LYS A 50 12.40 3.70 14.07
CA LYS A 50 10.99 3.38 14.32
C LYS A 50 10.14 3.51 13.07
N ARG A 51 10.23 4.62 12.34
CA ARG A 51 9.44 4.86 11.12
C ARG A 51 9.76 3.84 10.03
N LYS A 52 11.04 3.51 9.86
CA LYS A 52 11.47 2.46 8.94
C LYS A 52 10.90 1.09 9.33
N ARG A 53 10.97 0.73 10.61
CA ARG A 53 10.44 -0.54 11.11
C ARG A 53 8.92 -0.64 10.92
N GLU A 54 8.17 0.42 11.22
CA GLU A 54 6.73 0.50 11.02
C GLU A 54 6.35 0.36 9.53
N ALA A 55 7.12 0.99 8.65
CA ALA A 55 6.93 0.91 7.21
C ALA A 55 7.23 -0.47 6.61
N GLU A 56 8.14 -1.23 7.21
CA GLU A 56 8.57 -2.55 6.72
C GLU A 56 7.84 -3.72 7.39
N ASN A 57 7.33 -3.55 8.60
CA ASN A 57 6.79 -4.66 9.42
C ASN A 57 5.46 -4.32 10.09
N GLY A 58 5.00 -3.07 10.03
CA GLY A 58 3.79 -2.60 10.69
C GLY A 58 2.53 -2.70 9.84
N SER A 59 1.44 -2.16 10.38
CA SER A 59 0.14 -2.04 9.70
C SER A 59 0.21 -1.21 8.43
N THR A 60 1.05 -0.16 8.38
CA THR A 60 1.25 0.61 7.15
C THR A 60 1.82 -0.24 6.02
N HIS A 61 2.76 -1.17 6.28
CA HIS A 61 3.26 -2.11 5.27
C HIS A 61 2.13 -2.97 4.69
N VAL A 62 1.35 -3.60 5.58
CA VAL A 62 0.21 -4.42 5.19
C VAL A 62 -0.80 -3.61 4.38
N THR A 63 -1.04 -2.36 4.76
CA THR A 63 -1.94 -1.44 4.05
C THR A 63 -1.43 -1.12 2.64
N ALA A 64 -0.13 -0.80 2.50
CA ALA A 64 0.50 -0.56 1.20
C ALA A 64 0.37 -1.77 0.27
N ARG A 65 0.61 -2.98 0.80
CA ARG A 65 0.50 -4.24 0.05
C ARG A 65 -0.93 -4.55 -0.36
N LYS A 66 -1.90 -4.39 0.56
CA LYS A 66 -3.33 -4.56 0.30
C LYS A 66 -3.80 -3.60 -0.80
N LEU A 67 -3.58 -2.30 -0.62
CA LEU A 67 -3.98 -1.29 -1.60
C LEU A 67 -3.25 -1.49 -2.94
N GLY A 68 -1.94 -1.76 -2.90
CA GLY A 68 -1.17 -2.06 -4.10
C GLY A 68 -1.72 -3.25 -4.90
N ALA A 69 -2.22 -4.28 -4.22
CA ALA A 69 -2.87 -5.43 -4.87
C ALA A 69 -4.29 -5.10 -5.38
N LEU A 70 -5.10 -4.37 -4.61
CA LEU A 70 -6.44 -3.92 -5.02
C LEU A 70 -6.42 -3.11 -6.32
N PHE A 71 -5.41 -2.26 -6.48
CA PHE A 71 -5.33 -1.31 -7.59
C PHE A 71 -4.34 -1.71 -8.69
N ALA A 72 -3.64 -2.84 -8.56
CA ALA A 72 -2.53 -3.24 -9.43
C ALA A 72 -2.82 -3.13 -10.94
N ASP A 73 -4.02 -3.53 -11.35
CA ASP A 73 -4.42 -3.60 -12.76
C ASP A 73 -5.08 -2.32 -13.29
N ASP A 74 -5.33 -1.33 -12.43
CA ASP A 74 -6.03 -0.08 -12.81
C ASP A 74 -5.13 1.15 -12.76
N VAL A 75 -4.02 1.08 -12.00
CA VAL A 75 -3.14 2.24 -11.88
C VAL A 75 -2.28 2.41 -13.12
N PRO A 76 -2.15 3.65 -13.63
CA PRO A 76 -1.29 3.93 -14.76
C PRO A 76 0.16 3.60 -14.42
N GLN A 77 0.94 3.20 -15.43
CA GLN A 77 2.38 3.04 -15.27
C GLN A 77 3.02 4.42 -15.14
N ILE A 78 3.61 4.70 -13.97
CA ILE A 78 4.19 6.00 -13.62
C ILE A 78 5.70 5.94 -13.29
N PRO A 79 6.55 5.27 -14.10
CA PRO A 79 7.96 5.06 -13.74
C PRO A 79 8.74 6.37 -13.57
N ASN A 80 8.54 7.34 -14.47
CA ASN A 80 9.25 8.62 -14.43
C ASN A 80 8.82 9.47 -13.22
N LEU A 81 7.50 9.52 -12.95
CA LEU A 81 6.98 10.23 -11.78
C LEU A 81 7.45 9.58 -10.48
N SER A 82 7.41 8.25 -10.39
CA SER A 82 7.90 7.51 -9.22
C SER A 82 9.39 7.72 -9.00
N HIS A 83 10.20 7.78 -10.06
CA HIS A 83 11.62 8.06 -9.98
C HIS A 83 11.90 9.49 -9.49
N ALA A 84 11.27 10.49 -10.13
CA ALA A 84 11.42 11.89 -9.76
C ALA A 84 10.95 12.16 -8.32
N TYR A 85 9.83 11.53 -7.92
CA TYR A 85 9.35 11.58 -6.56
C TYR A 85 10.37 10.98 -5.58
N GLY A 86 10.91 9.80 -5.88
CA GLY A 86 11.94 9.14 -5.08
C GLY A 86 13.17 10.01 -4.85
N LEU A 87 13.68 10.65 -5.91
CA LEU A 87 14.80 11.58 -5.80
C LEU A 87 14.46 12.78 -4.89
N ARG A 88 13.27 13.37 -5.07
CA ARG A 88 12.86 14.54 -4.31
C ARG A 88 12.61 14.23 -2.84
N VAL A 89 11.96 13.10 -2.53
CA VAL A 89 11.74 12.71 -1.12
C VAL A 89 13.07 12.39 -0.43
N SER A 90 14.01 11.77 -1.14
CA SER A 90 15.36 11.53 -0.63
C SER A 90 16.09 12.83 -0.30
N GLU A 91 16.09 13.79 -1.23
CA GLU A 91 16.72 15.10 -1.05
C GLU A 91 16.16 15.85 0.19
N ILE A 92 14.83 15.88 0.33
CA ILE A 92 14.16 16.53 1.47
C ILE A 92 14.50 15.81 2.78
N ALA A 93 14.47 14.47 2.79
CA ALA A 93 14.71 13.68 4.00
C ALA A 93 16.18 13.70 4.44
N GLU A 94 17.14 13.90 3.54
CA GLU A 94 18.55 14.04 3.90
C GLU A 94 18.87 15.38 4.56
N ASN A 95 18.00 16.38 4.40
CA ASN A 95 18.23 17.71 4.96
C ASN A 95 17.83 17.75 6.46
N PRO A 96 18.79 17.94 7.40
CA PRO A 96 18.49 17.94 8.84
C PRO A 96 17.55 19.06 9.29
N LYS A 97 17.40 20.12 8.48
CA LYS A 97 16.45 21.21 8.74
C LYS A 97 15.00 20.73 8.70
N PHE A 98 14.67 19.77 7.83
CA PHE A 98 13.31 19.27 7.62
C PHE A 98 13.10 17.87 8.21
N ASN A 99 14.19 17.10 8.34
CA ASN A 99 14.21 15.78 8.94
C ASN A 99 15.30 15.71 10.02
N PRO A 100 15.09 16.37 11.18
CA PRO A 100 16.04 16.30 12.27
C PRO A 100 16.15 14.85 12.78
N ARG A 101 17.31 14.48 13.30
CA ARG A 101 17.50 13.19 13.96
C ARG A 101 17.28 13.33 15.45
N GLY A 102 16.63 12.34 16.04
CA GLY A 102 16.54 12.22 17.49
C GLY A 102 17.90 12.12 18.14
N SER A 103 18.01 12.66 19.35
CA SER A 103 19.20 12.62 20.20
C SER A 103 18.83 12.13 21.59
N VAL A 104 19.84 11.86 22.42
CA VAL A 104 19.66 11.46 23.82
C VAL A 104 18.81 12.48 24.61
N SER A 105 18.91 13.77 24.27
CA SER A 105 18.11 14.82 24.91
C SER A 105 16.60 14.70 24.67
N ASN A 106 16.19 13.99 23.62
CA ASN A 106 14.78 13.74 23.30
C ASN A 106 14.20 12.55 24.10
N GLY A 107 15.04 11.86 24.88
CA GLY A 107 14.61 10.78 25.77
C GLY A 107 13.84 9.67 25.04
N PRO A 108 12.74 9.15 25.62
CA PRO A 108 11.93 8.07 25.02
C PRO A 108 11.34 8.40 23.64
N LEU A 109 11.32 9.68 23.25
CA LEU A 109 10.76 10.13 21.97
C LEU A 109 11.82 10.29 20.89
N ALA A 110 13.10 9.99 21.16
CA ALA A 110 14.18 10.16 20.18
C ALA A 110 13.89 9.45 18.84
N ASP A 111 13.38 8.23 18.88
CA ASP A 111 13.06 7.47 17.67
C ASP A 111 11.81 8.00 16.91
N HIS A 112 11.04 8.89 17.52
CA HIS A 112 9.90 9.55 16.89
C HIS A 112 10.26 10.87 16.19
N ILE A 113 11.47 11.40 16.43
CA ILE A 113 11.92 12.65 15.83
C ILE A 113 12.27 12.43 14.35
N GLY A 114 11.82 13.37 13.52
CA GLY A 114 12.07 13.39 12.08
C GLY A 114 10.79 13.47 11.26
N ALA A 115 10.96 13.47 9.94
CA ALA A 115 9.89 13.43 8.97
C ALA A 115 9.15 12.09 9.03
N ASP A 116 7.82 12.13 8.95
CA ASP A 116 7.02 10.92 8.79
C ASP A 116 7.01 10.51 7.31
N GLY A 117 7.84 9.52 6.99
CA GLY A 117 7.92 8.91 5.67
C GLY A 117 7.36 7.49 5.60
N THR A 118 6.58 7.07 6.61
CA THR A 118 6.20 5.67 6.82
C THR A 118 5.41 5.11 5.63
N SER A 119 4.40 5.84 5.15
CA SER A 119 3.60 5.47 3.95
C SER A 119 4.43 5.39 2.68
N ILE A 120 5.38 6.31 2.47
CA ILE A 120 6.28 6.32 1.31
C ILE A 120 7.17 5.08 1.30
N TRP A 121 7.82 4.78 2.43
CA TRP A 121 8.75 3.64 2.50
C TRP A 121 8.00 2.31 2.43
N ALA A 122 6.82 2.23 3.06
CA ALA A 122 5.93 1.09 2.91
C ALA A 122 5.54 0.89 1.45
N ALA A 123 5.18 1.95 0.73
CA ALA A 123 4.86 1.87 -0.69
C ALA A 123 6.06 1.42 -1.55
N ALA A 124 7.23 2.01 -1.32
CA ALA A 124 8.46 1.70 -2.06
C ALA A 124 8.86 0.23 -1.91
N THR A 125 8.65 -0.36 -0.73
CA THR A 125 8.94 -1.77 -0.42
C THR A 125 7.78 -2.73 -0.69
N SER A 126 6.66 -2.20 -1.20
CA SER A 126 5.43 -2.96 -1.49
C SER A 126 5.16 -3.16 -2.98
N GLY A 127 6.00 -2.60 -3.85
CA GLY A 127 5.91 -2.73 -5.31
C GLY A 127 5.21 -1.56 -5.99
N ARG A 128 5.21 -1.58 -7.34
CA ARG A 128 4.85 -0.42 -8.17
C ARG A 128 3.42 0.11 -7.93
N GLY A 129 2.44 -0.78 -7.76
CA GLY A 129 1.05 -0.38 -7.51
C GLY A 129 0.88 0.41 -6.21
N ALA A 130 1.62 0.06 -5.17
CA ALA A 130 1.54 0.73 -3.88
C ALA A 130 2.06 2.19 -3.94
N MET A 131 3.07 2.46 -4.78
CA MET A 131 3.58 3.84 -4.95
C MET A 131 2.56 4.74 -5.66
N ALA A 132 1.85 4.24 -6.67
CA ALA A 132 0.79 5.00 -7.33
C ALA A 132 -0.34 5.34 -6.34
N VAL A 133 -0.74 4.38 -5.50
CA VAL A 133 -1.73 4.58 -4.43
C VAL A 133 -1.23 5.59 -3.39
N HIS A 134 0.05 5.56 -3.01
CA HIS A 134 0.65 6.57 -2.11
C HIS A 134 0.53 7.97 -2.70
N LEU A 135 0.83 8.14 -3.99
CA LEU A 135 0.71 9.44 -4.66
C LEU A 135 -0.76 9.91 -4.73
N LEU A 136 -1.71 8.99 -4.92
CA LEU A 136 -3.12 9.30 -4.79
C LEU A 136 -3.46 9.75 -3.35
N ALA A 137 -2.91 9.11 -2.33
CA ALA A 137 -3.11 9.53 -0.93
C ALA A 137 -2.58 10.95 -0.72
N CYS A 138 -1.42 11.30 -1.28
CA CYS A 138 -0.92 12.67 -1.27
C CYS A 138 -1.89 13.65 -1.95
N LEU A 139 -2.47 13.28 -3.09
CA LEU A 139 -3.45 14.13 -3.78
C LEU A 139 -4.71 14.34 -2.92
N LEU A 140 -5.26 13.26 -2.37
CA LEU A 140 -6.42 13.35 -1.48
C LEU A 140 -6.13 14.22 -0.25
N ALA A 141 -4.94 14.05 0.33
CA ALA A 141 -4.46 14.80 1.47
C ALA A 141 -4.26 16.30 1.21
N ARG A 142 -4.02 16.69 -0.05
CA ARG A 142 -3.89 18.10 -0.45
C ARG A 142 -5.23 18.81 -0.59
N VAL A 143 -6.25 18.10 -1.08
CA VAL A 143 -7.50 18.70 -1.53
C VAL A 143 -8.58 18.63 -0.46
N TRP A 144 -8.63 17.55 0.32
CA TRP A 144 -9.69 17.31 1.30
C TRP A 144 -9.16 17.28 2.73
N THR A 145 -10.04 17.54 3.69
CA THR A 145 -9.76 17.32 5.11
C THR A 145 -9.51 15.82 5.39
N ALA A 146 -8.94 15.50 6.55
CA ALA A 146 -8.69 14.10 6.93
C ALA A 146 -9.98 13.25 6.92
N ALA A 147 -11.07 13.78 7.49
CA ALA A 147 -12.34 13.05 7.56
C ALA A 147 -12.91 12.77 6.17
N GLU A 148 -12.90 13.77 5.28
CA GLU A 148 -13.36 13.63 3.90
C GLU A 148 -12.50 12.66 3.10
N ALA A 149 -11.17 12.78 3.17
CA ALA A 149 -10.26 11.89 2.45
C ALA A 149 -10.39 10.42 2.89
N ILE A 150 -10.61 10.15 4.18
CA ILE A 150 -10.85 8.79 4.68
C ILE A 150 -12.18 8.24 4.16
N SER A 151 -13.23 9.07 4.10
CA SER A 151 -14.52 8.68 3.51
C SER A 151 -14.37 8.39 2.01
N ILE A 152 -13.69 9.26 1.25
CA ILE A 152 -13.37 9.03 -0.16
C ILE A 152 -12.58 7.73 -0.34
N TRP A 153 -11.55 7.49 0.47
CA TRP A 153 -10.79 6.24 0.44
C TRP A 153 -11.67 5.02 0.67
N SER A 154 -12.60 5.10 1.62
CA SER A 154 -13.53 4.01 1.94
C SER A 154 -14.42 3.69 0.74
N GLU A 155 -14.94 4.72 0.06
CA GLU A 155 -15.74 4.59 -1.15
C GLU A 155 -14.92 4.05 -2.34
N VAL A 156 -13.70 4.56 -2.54
CA VAL A 156 -12.80 4.13 -3.62
C VAL A 156 -12.41 2.65 -3.47
N VAL A 157 -12.13 2.20 -2.24
CA VAL A 157 -11.87 0.78 -1.96
C VAL A 157 -13.13 -0.06 -2.20
N ALA A 158 -14.29 0.38 -1.72
CA ALA A 158 -15.55 -0.35 -1.90
C ALA A 158 -15.91 -0.49 -3.39
N ALA A 159 -15.82 0.61 -4.15
CA ALA A 159 -16.07 0.62 -5.59
C ALA A 159 -15.10 -0.29 -6.34
N ARG A 160 -13.79 -0.24 -6.01
CA ARG A 160 -12.80 -1.11 -6.64
C ARG A 160 -13.09 -2.59 -6.37
N LYS A 161 -13.48 -2.95 -5.15
CA LYS A 161 -13.86 -4.32 -4.82
C LYS A 161 -15.08 -4.78 -5.62
N ALA A 162 -16.09 -3.94 -5.79
CA ALA A 162 -17.26 -4.26 -6.59
C ALA A 162 -16.88 -4.53 -8.06
N VAL A 163 -15.97 -3.73 -8.64
CA VAL A 163 -15.45 -3.94 -10.00
C VAL A 163 -14.66 -5.26 -10.11
N LEU A 164 -13.84 -5.60 -9.11
CA LEU A 164 -13.10 -6.86 -9.11
C LEU A 164 -14.05 -8.07 -8.98
N GLN A 165 -15.11 -7.94 -8.19
CA GLN A 165 -16.14 -8.97 -8.05
C GLN A 165 -16.95 -9.19 -9.33
N SER A 166 -17.28 -8.12 -10.08
CA SER A 166 -17.97 -8.27 -11.35
C SER A 166 -17.07 -8.93 -12.40
N ARG A 167 -15.79 -8.54 -12.49
CA ARG A 167 -14.82 -9.16 -13.42
C ARG A 167 -14.61 -10.64 -13.15
N LEU A 168 -14.65 -11.07 -11.88
CA LEU A 168 -14.60 -12.49 -11.51
C LEU A 168 -15.76 -13.33 -12.04
N GLN A 169 -16.91 -12.70 -12.31
CA GLN A 169 -18.08 -13.37 -12.87
C GLN A 169 -18.01 -13.46 -14.41
N GLU A 170 -17.24 -12.58 -15.05
CA GLU A 170 -17.14 -12.45 -16.51
C GLU A 170 -15.93 -13.20 -17.10
N ASP A 171 -14.78 -13.22 -16.40
CA ASP A 171 -13.54 -13.85 -16.87
C ASP A 171 -13.38 -15.32 -16.42
N ASN A 172 -12.69 -16.12 -17.23
CA ASN A 172 -12.17 -17.42 -16.81
C ASN A 172 -11.20 -17.27 -15.62
N PHE A 173 -11.29 -18.18 -14.66
CA PHE A 173 -10.68 -18.16 -13.34
C PHE A 173 -9.24 -17.59 -13.26
N HIS A 174 -9.10 -16.35 -12.76
CA HIS A 174 -7.81 -15.72 -12.46
C HIS A 174 -7.58 -15.63 -10.94
N ILE A 175 -6.64 -16.42 -10.42
CA ILE A 175 -6.30 -16.51 -8.98
C ILE A 175 -5.95 -15.13 -8.36
N GLY A 176 -5.32 -14.24 -9.14
CA GLY A 176 -5.00 -12.87 -8.71
C GLY A 176 -6.24 -12.01 -8.44
N LEU A 177 -7.25 -12.08 -9.32
CA LEU A 177 -8.53 -11.38 -9.15
C LEU A 177 -9.31 -11.92 -7.94
N VAL A 178 -9.31 -13.24 -7.73
CA VAL A 178 -9.98 -13.88 -6.60
C VAL A 178 -9.38 -13.36 -5.29
N THR A 179 -8.06 -13.40 -5.18
CA THR A 179 -7.34 -12.93 -3.99
C THR A 179 -7.58 -11.44 -3.73
N ALA A 180 -7.55 -10.61 -4.78
CA ALA A 180 -7.75 -9.16 -4.66
C ALA A 180 -9.18 -8.79 -4.21
N SER A 181 -10.20 -9.51 -4.70
CA SER A 181 -11.61 -9.27 -4.33
C SER A 181 -11.90 -9.50 -2.84
N GLN A 182 -11.14 -10.41 -2.21
CA GLN A 182 -11.29 -10.77 -0.79
C GLN A 182 -10.46 -9.88 0.14
N ILE A 183 -9.70 -8.91 -0.38
CA ILE A 183 -8.91 -8.01 0.46
C ILE A 183 -9.85 -7.12 1.26
N GLU A 184 -9.66 -7.11 2.58
CA GLU A 184 -10.31 -6.18 3.50
C GLU A 184 -9.32 -5.09 3.91
N VAL A 185 -9.71 -3.83 3.76
CA VAL A 185 -8.95 -2.67 4.24
C VAL A 185 -9.83 -1.93 5.24
N ASN A 186 -9.41 -1.92 6.49
CA ASN A 186 -10.22 -1.33 7.56
C ASN A 186 -10.05 0.19 7.58
N ARG A 187 -11.04 0.90 8.13
CA ARG A 187 -11.01 2.37 8.23
C ARG A 187 -9.78 2.88 8.98
N ASP A 188 -9.35 2.18 10.04
CA ASP A 188 -8.14 2.55 10.80
C ASP A 188 -6.87 2.44 9.95
N GLN A 189 -6.81 1.47 9.03
CA GLN A 189 -5.70 1.35 8.08
C GLN A 189 -5.67 2.53 7.12
N LEU A 190 -6.83 2.97 6.63
CA LEU A 190 -6.96 4.15 5.76
C LEU A 190 -6.60 5.44 6.50
N LEU A 191 -6.98 5.53 7.78
CA LEU A 191 -6.64 6.66 8.65
C LEU A 191 -5.12 6.76 8.85
N GLU A 192 -4.46 5.66 9.20
CA GLU A 192 -3.00 5.63 9.38
C GLU A 192 -2.27 5.99 8.07
N TRP A 193 -2.74 5.45 6.95
CA TRP A 193 -2.21 5.74 5.61
C TRP A 193 -2.30 7.23 5.26
N ASP A 194 -3.47 7.83 5.40
CA ASP A 194 -3.72 9.25 5.14
C ASP A 194 -2.94 10.15 6.12
N ALA A 195 -2.86 9.78 7.40
CA ALA A 195 -2.14 10.53 8.42
C ALA A 195 -0.64 10.62 8.09
N SER A 196 -0.01 9.50 7.70
CA SER A 196 1.39 9.49 7.29
C SER A 196 1.61 10.30 6.01
N ALA A 197 0.73 10.19 5.01
CA ALA A 197 0.82 10.99 3.79
C ALA A 197 0.72 12.50 4.07
N ARG A 198 -0.21 12.94 4.93
CA ARG A 198 -0.32 14.35 5.36
C ARG A 198 0.90 14.81 6.14
N ALA A 199 1.41 13.98 7.03
CA ALA A 199 2.58 14.31 7.82
C ALA A 199 3.80 14.54 6.92
N TRP A 200 4.00 13.68 5.91
CA TRP A 200 5.01 13.90 4.87
C TRP A 200 4.80 15.22 4.12
N LEU A 201 3.57 15.48 3.64
CA LEU A 201 3.29 16.69 2.86
C LEU A 201 3.59 17.97 3.63
N ARG A 202 3.35 18.01 4.95
CA ARG A 202 3.74 19.15 5.80
C ARG A 202 5.26 19.36 5.83
N THR A 203 6.04 18.29 5.90
CA THR A 203 7.51 18.37 5.79
C THR A 203 7.92 18.86 4.40
N ALA A 204 7.34 18.30 3.35
CA ALA A 204 7.67 18.68 1.97
C ALA A 204 7.32 20.14 1.66
N ASP A 205 6.18 20.62 2.16
CA ASP A 205 5.77 22.02 2.02
C ASP A 205 6.71 22.97 2.76
N SER A 206 7.19 22.56 3.93
CA SER A 206 8.18 23.33 4.68
C SER A 206 9.50 23.45 3.90
N ALA A 207 9.90 22.39 3.19
CA ALA A 207 11.08 22.37 2.33
C ALA A 207 10.91 23.15 1.02
N MET A 208 9.68 23.33 0.54
CA MET A 208 9.39 24.10 -0.68
C MET A 208 9.40 25.62 -0.45
N ARG A 209 9.05 26.07 0.77
CA ARG A 209 8.95 27.50 1.12
C ARG A 209 10.31 28.18 1.37
N THR A 210 11.40 27.43 1.27
CA THR A 210 12.79 27.88 1.53
C THR A 210 13.61 27.78 0.28
#